data_AF-A0AAD9F869-F1
#
_entry.id   AF-A0AAD9F869-F1
#
_cell.length_a   1.000
_cell.length_b   1.000
_cell.length_c   1.000
_cell.angle_alpha   90.00
_cell.angle_beta   90.00
_cell.angle_gamma   90.00
#
_symmetry.space_group_name_H-M   'P 1'
#
loop_
_entity.id
_entity.type
_entity.pdbx_description
1 polymer ?
#
loop_
_entity_poly.entity_id
_entity_poly.type
_entity_poly.pdbx_seq_one_letter_code
_entity_poly.pdbx_strand_id
1 'polypeptide(L)'
;MSGGSTKARNKKSENRQPRNNLRIYGIPEDAELKSDTVAMFVDKWLRDELSIETDLQIQRAHRALAPKPKSGQPPRSIILNFLQFHVKEMVLKRAWEKKTVKLGDNRIYLEHDYTARLLLQRKAYAGVKKILKRRHPFSDTSQ
;
A
#
# COMPACT_ATOMS: atom_id res chain seq x y z
N MET A 1 -19.00 -15.79 -42.87
CA MET A 1 -19.40 -16.36 -41.56
C MET A 1 -18.84 -15.46 -40.46
N SER A 2 -19.72 -14.98 -39.60
CA SER A 2 -19.46 -13.92 -38.61
C SER A 2 -18.64 -14.42 -37.43
N GLY A 3 -17.49 -13.79 -37.16
CA GLY A 3 -16.76 -13.93 -35.89
C GLY A 3 -16.90 -12.65 -35.10
N GLY A 4 -17.96 -12.53 -34.30
CA GLY A 4 -18.29 -11.34 -33.52
C GLY A 4 -17.18 -10.95 -32.55
N SER A 5 -16.65 -9.74 -32.72
CA SER A 5 -15.86 -9.04 -31.72
C SER A 5 -16.68 -8.94 -30.43
N THR A 6 -16.33 -9.72 -29.43
CA THR A 6 -16.88 -9.66 -28.06
C THR A 6 -16.42 -8.37 -27.37
N LYS A 7 -16.92 -7.23 -27.84
CA LYS A 7 -17.06 -6.03 -27.00
C LYS A 7 -18.23 -6.27 -26.04
N ALA A 8 -17.99 -7.05 -24.99
CA ALA A 8 -18.98 -7.22 -23.94
C ALA A 8 -18.33 -7.11 -22.56
N ARG A 9 -18.66 -5.97 -21.92
CA ARG A 9 -18.70 -5.74 -20.47
C ARG A 9 -17.39 -5.33 -19.80
N ASN A 10 -16.84 -4.17 -20.19
CA ASN A 10 -15.86 -3.45 -19.38
C ASN A 10 -16.30 -2.00 -19.07
N LYS A 11 -17.55 -1.84 -18.61
CA LYS A 11 -18.11 -0.56 -18.15
C LYS A 11 -18.88 -0.81 -16.85
N LYS A 12 -18.17 -0.89 -15.72
CA LYS A 12 -18.70 -0.76 -14.33
C LYS A 12 -17.65 -1.00 -13.20
N SER A 13 -16.35 -1.07 -13.50
CA SER A 13 -15.29 -1.18 -12.47
C SER A 13 -14.56 0.15 -12.19
N GLU A 14 -14.86 1.21 -12.93
CA GLU A 14 -13.98 2.38 -13.05
C GLU A 14 -13.95 3.30 -11.81
N ASN A 15 -14.86 3.08 -10.85
CA ASN A 15 -14.96 3.89 -9.63
C ASN A 15 -14.84 3.10 -8.32
N ARG A 16 -14.66 1.77 -8.32
CA ARG A 16 -14.47 1.02 -7.08
C ARG A 16 -12.99 1.06 -6.70
N GLN A 17 -12.60 2.14 -6.03
CA GLN A 17 -11.29 2.22 -5.40
C GLN A 17 -11.15 1.03 -4.45
N PRO A 18 -9.99 0.36 -4.43
CA PRO A 18 -9.76 -0.72 -3.49
C PRO A 18 -9.51 -0.11 -2.10
N ARG A 19 -10.59 0.32 -1.44
CA ARG A 19 -10.56 1.06 -0.16
C ARG A 19 -9.85 0.27 0.93
N ASN A 20 -10.05 -1.04 0.92
CA ASN A 20 -9.47 -1.98 1.87
C ASN A 20 -8.07 -2.43 1.50
N ASN A 21 -7.52 -2.00 0.36
CA ASN A 21 -6.17 -2.38 -0.02
C ASN A 21 -5.13 -1.42 0.56
N LEU A 22 -4.02 -2.00 0.98
CA LEU A 22 -2.81 -1.29 1.39
C LEU A 22 -1.63 -1.84 0.63
N ARG A 23 -0.69 -0.98 0.27
CA ARG A 23 0.52 -1.36 -0.45
C ARG A 23 1.74 -1.06 0.40
N ILE A 24 2.59 -2.07 0.56
CA ILE A 24 3.82 -2.01 1.33
C ILE A 24 5.00 -2.07 0.37
N TYR A 25 5.95 -1.14 0.52
CA TYR A 25 7.17 -1.06 -0.29
C TYR A 25 8.42 -1.22 0.56
N GLY A 26 9.45 -1.85 0.00
CA GLY A 26 10.76 -1.97 0.63
C GLY A 26 10.99 -3.24 1.44
N ILE A 27 10.01 -4.15 1.52
CA ILE A 27 10.21 -5.47 2.13
C ILE A 27 11.17 -6.26 1.24
N PRO A 28 12.34 -6.73 1.74
CA PRO A 28 13.28 -7.52 0.97
C PRO A 28 12.60 -8.74 0.35
N GLU A 29 12.93 -9.11 -0.88
CA GLU A 29 12.40 -10.34 -1.49
C GLU A 29 12.72 -11.54 -0.58
N ASP A 30 11.80 -12.50 -0.53
CA ASP A 30 11.91 -13.74 0.25
C ASP A 30 11.94 -13.59 1.79
N ALA A 31 11.79 -12.38 2.34
CA ALA A 31 11.69 -12.17 3.79
C ALA A 31 10.50 -12.95 4.41
N GLU A 32 9.46 -13.16 3.62
CA GLU A 32 8.25 -13.91 3.96
C GLU A 32 8.43 -15.44 3.99
N LEU A 33 9.53 -16.00 3.43
CA LEU A 33 9.68 -17.47 3.29
C LEU A 33 9.78 -18.23 4.62
N LYS A 34 10.02 -17.52 5.72
CA LYS A 34 10.04 -18.08 7.08
C LYS A 34 8.63 -18.25 7.67
N SER A 35 7.59 -17.86 6.95
CA SER A 35 6.19 -17.95 7.37
C SER A 35 5.39 -18.76 6.35
N ASP A 36 4.35 -19.44 6.81
CA ASP A 36 3.51 -20.30 5.95
C ASP A 36 2.82 -19.50 4.83
N THR A 37 2.46 -18.25 5.11
CA THR A 37 1.83 -17.35 4.15
C THR A 37 2.37 -15.93 4.27
N VAL A 38 2.29 -15.17 3.16
CA VAL A 38 2.60 -13.74 3.14
C VAL A 38 1.71 -12.98 4.12
N ALA A 39 0.46 -13.40 4.32
CA ALA A 39 -0.50 -12.76 5.22
C ALA A 39 -0.08 -12.91 6.69
N MET A 40 0.38 -14.09 7.10
CA MET A 40 0.89 -14.31 8.45
C MET A 40 2.17 -13.52 8.72
N PHE A 41 3.07 -13.47 7.74
CA PHE A 41 4.31 -12.69 7.83
C PHE A 41 4.01 -11.20 8.08
N VAL A 42 3.18 -10.60 7.22
CA VAL A 42 2.86 -9.16 7.33
C VAL A 42 1.96 -8.84 8.52
N ASP A 43 1.05 -9.73 8.93
CA ASP A 43 0.24 -9.55 10.13
C ASP A 43 1.14 -9.43 11.37
N LYS A 44 2.00 -10.44 11.58
CA LYS A 44 2.94 -10.46 12.70
C LYS A 44 3.85 -9.23 12.69
N TRP A 45 4.48 -8.95 11.55
CA TRP A 45 5.40 -7.82 11.44
C TRP A 45 4.69 -6.48 11.69
N LEU A 46 3.50 -6.24 11.13
CA LEU A 46 2.77 -4.99 11.36
C LEU A 46 2.36 -4.83 12.82
N ARG A 47 1.95 -5.92 13.48
CA ARG A 47 1.56 -5.91 14.89
C ARG A 47 2.76 -5.59 15.79
N ASP A 48 3.89 -6.24 15.55
CA ASP A 48 5.13 -6.00 16.29
C ASP A 48 5.66 -4.57 16.06
N GLU A 49 5.76 -4.16 14.79
CA GLU A 49 6.36 -2.89 14.39
C GLU A 49 5.47 -1.68 14.73
N LEU A 50 4.15 -1.83 14.77
CA LEU A 50 3.23 -0.72 15.08
C LEU A 50 2.59 -0.84 16.47
N SER A 51 3.01 -1.81 17.28
CA SER A 51 2.46 -2.10 18.61
C SER A 51 0.94 -2.25 18.58
N ILE A 52 0.43 -3.08 17.66
CA ILE A 52 -1.00 -3.34 17.48
C ILE A 52 -1.36 -4.69 18.09
N GLU A 53 -2.16 -4.64 19.16
CA GLU A 53 -2.58 -5.86 19.88
C GLU A 53 -3.72 -6.61 19.16
N THR A 54 -4.56 -5.88 18.41
CA THR A 54 -5.72 -6.43 17.70
C THR A 54 -5.33 -7.22 16.47
N ASP A 55 -6.11 -8.26 16.14
CA ASP A 55 -6.04 -8.94 14.84
C ASP A 55 -6.33 -7.97 13.69
N LEU A 56 -5.48 -7.99 12.65
CA LEU A 56 -5.62 -7.12 11.49
C LEU A 56 -6.64 -7.64 10.47
N GLN A 57 -7.13 -8.88 10.61
CA GLN A 57 -8.14 -9.46 9.74
C GLN A 57 -7.78 -9.34 8.25
N ILE A 58 -6.53 -9.66 7.91
CA ILE A 58 -6.03 -9.61 6.53
C ILE A 58 -6.63 -10.78 5.75
N GLN A 59 -7.47 -10.47 4.76
CA GLN A 59 -8.10 -11.50 3.92
C GLN A 59 -7.11 -12.07 2.91
N ARG A 60 -6.28 -11.21 2.31
CA ARG A 60 -5.31 -11.58 1.28
C ARG A 60 -4.06 -10.73 1.38
N ALA A 61 -2.91 -11.37 1.19
CA ALA A 61 -1.63 -10.70 1.04
C ALA A 61 -0.81 -11.41 -0.04
N HIS A 62 -0.20 -10.65 -0.93
CA HIS A 62 0.65 -11.20 -1.98
C HIS A 62 1.63 -10.15 -2.49
N ARG A 63 2.77 -10.60 -3.03
CA ARG A 63 3.66 -9.75 -3.83
C ARG A 63 2.95 -9.31 -5.11
N ALA A 64 3.28 -8.12 -5.60
CA ALA A 64 2.82 -7.66 -6.90
C ALA A 64 3.19 -8.67 -8.00
N LEU A 65 2.28 -8.86 -8.96
CA LEU A 65 2.41 -9.79 -10.08
C LEU A 65 3.39 -9.28 -11.15
N ALA A 66 4.62 -9.03 -10.74
CA ALA A 66 5.74 -8.68 -11.60
C ALA A 66 6.83 -9.75 -11.48
N PRO A 67 7.68 -9.92 -12.51
CA PRO A 67 8.86 -10.77 -12.42
C PRO A 67 9.72 -10.41 -11.22
N LYS A 68 10.34 -11.40 -10.60
CA LYS A 68 11.25 -11.17 -9.49
C LYS A 68 12.41 -10.27 -9.94
N PRO A 69 12.72 -9.19 -9.22
CA PRO A 69 13.78 -8.27 -9.58
C PRO A 69 15.16 -8.97 -9.52
N LYS A 70 16.11 -8.49 -10.34
CA LYS A 70 17.52 -8.90 -10.25
C LYS A 70 18.15 -8.33 -8.97
N SER A 71 19.29 -8.89 -8.57
CA SER A 71 20.08 -8.32 -7.47
C SER A 71 20.37 -6.83 -7.70
N GLY A 72 20.17 -6.01 -6.67
CA GLY A 72 20.35 -4.55 -6.72
C GLY A 72 19.15 -3.76 -7.25
N GLN A 73 18.12 -4.41 -7.79
CA GLN A 73 16.85 -3.75 -8.16
C GLN A 73 15.89 -3.69 -6.96
N PRO A 74 14.97 -2.71 -6.92
CA PRO A 74 14.04 -2.57 -5.80
C PRO A 74 13.12 -3.79 -5.68
N PRO A 75 12.80 -4.24 -4.45
CA PRO A 75 11.92 -5.38 -4.24
C PRO A 75 10.48 -5.07 -4.69
N ARG A 76 9.73 -6.11 -5.07
CA ARG A 76 8.30 -5.98 -5.40
C ARG A 76 7.52 -5.57 -4.17
N SER A 77 6.59 -4.65 -4.35
CA SER A 77 5.65 -4.29 -3.28
C SER A 77 4.77 -5.48 -2.87
N ILE A 78 4.34 -5.51 -1.61
CA ILE A 78 3.29 -6.41 -1.13
C ILE A 78 1.96 -5.65 -1.16
N ILE A 79 0.91 -6.30 -1.67
CA ILE A 79 -0.46 -5.80 -1.69
C ILE A 79 -1.26 -6.58 -0.65
N LEU A 80 -1.81 -5.85 0.32
CA LEU A 80 -2.69 -6.36 1.36
C LEU A 80 -4.13 -5.99 1.06
N ASN A 81 -5.06 -6.87 1.43
CA ASN A 81 -6.49 -6.59 1.47
C ASN A 81 -7.03 -6.94 2.86
N PHE A 82 -7.57 -5.93 3.53
CA PHE A 82 -8.16 -6.06 4.86
C PHE A 82 -9.65 -6.39 4.77
N LEU A 83 -10.17 -7.14 5.74
CA LEU A 83 -11.60 -7.39 5.85
C LEU A 83 -12.36 -6.08 6.10
N GLN A 84 -11.83 -5.25 7.01
CA GLN A 84 -12.48 -4.04 7.48
C GLN A 84 -11.66 -2.80 7.10
N PHE A 85 -12.32 -1.82 6.48
CA PHE A 85 -11.68 -0.56 6.06
C PHE A 85 -11.06 0.21 7.24
N HIS A 86 -11.73 0.25 8.39
CA HIS A 86 -11.26 1.01 9.54
C HIS A 86 -9.97 0.44 10.14
N VAL A 87 -9.79 -0.89 10.09
CA VAL A 87 -8.55 -1.55 10.54
C VAL A 87 -7.39 -1.11 9.65
N LYS A 88 -7.59 -1.12 8.34
CA LYS A 88 -6.60 -0.65 7.37
C LYS A 88 -6.23 0.83 7.58
N GLU A 89 -7.20 1.70 7.84
CA GLU A 89 -6.93 3.12 8.11
C GLU A 89 -6.22 3.33 9.46
N MET A 90 -6.56 2.54 10.49
CA MET A 90 -5.85 2.53 11.76
C MET A 90 -4.38 2.15 11.59
N VAL A 91 -4.10 1.09 10.82
CA VAL A 91 -2.72 0.63 10.54
C VAL A 91 -1.94 1.74 9.84
N LEU A 92 -2.54 2.36 8.83
CA LEU A 92 -1.91 3.43 8.09
C LEU A 92 -1.65 4.68 8.94
N LYS A 93 -2.61 5.04 9.79
CA LYS A 93 -2.47 6.15 10.75
C LYS A 93 -1.30 5.90 11.70
N ARG A 94 -1.23 4.72 12.32
CA ARG A 94 -0.12 4.34 13.22
C ARG A 94 1.23 4.38 12.51
N ALA A 95 1.30 3.89 11.27
CA ALA A 95 2.52 3.95 10.47
C ALA A 95 2.98 5.39 10.21
N TRP A 96 2.04 6.32 9.94
CA TRP A 96 2.36 7.73 9.75
C TRP A 96 2.75 8.43 11.04
N GLU A 97 2.10 8.13 12.16
CA GLU A 97 2.44 8.65 13.49
C GLU A 97 3.84 8.21 13.93
N LYS A 98 4.22 6.95 13.65
CA LYS A 98 5.55 6.43 13.94
C LYS A 98 6.65 7.12 13.11
N LYS A 99 6.32 7.76 11.98
CA LYS A 99 7.21 8.43 11.00
C LYS A 99 8.20 7.51 10.27
N THR A 100 8.75 6.51 10.96
CA THR A 100 9.73 5.56 10.42
C THR A 100 9.32 4.15 10.78
N VAL A 101 8.89 3.40 9.77
CA VAL A 101 8.56 1.97 9.88
C VAL A 101 9.74 1.18 9.31
N LYS A 102 10.17 0.14 10.01
CA LYS A 102 11.34 -0.66 9.65
C LYS A 102 11.07 -2.16 9.65
N LEU A 103 11.91 -2.88 8.91
CA LEU A 103 12.08 -4.32 8.99
C LEU A 103 13.59 -4.62 8.96
N GLY A 104 14.15 -4.94 10.14
CA GLY A 104 15.61 -4.89 10.33
C GLY A 104 16.13 -3.48 10.04
N ASP A 105 17.15 -3.37 9.18
CA ASP A 105 17.72 -2.08 8.77
C ASP A 105 16.97 -1.41 7.61
N ASN A 106 16.01 -2.11 7.00
CA ASN A 106 15.29 -1.60 5.83
C ASN A 106 14.15 -0.68 6.25
N ARG A 107 14.12 0.52 5.66
CA ARG A 107 12.98 1.43 5.81
C ARG A 107 11.83 1.00 4.91
N ILE A 108 10.65 0.86 5.50
CA ILE A 108 9.45 0.37 4.84
C ILE A 108 8.43 1.49 4.70
N TYR A 109 7.71 1.51 3.58
CA TYR A 109 6.68 2.51 3.29
C TYR A 109 5.32 1.84 3.12
N LEU A 110 4.30 2.42 3.76
CA LEU A 110 2.91 1.99 3.68
C LEU A 110 2.09 3.09 3.02
N GLU A 111 1.35 2.75 1.97
CA GLU A 111 0.51 3.70 1.23
C GLU A 111 -0.80 3.04 0.79
N HIS A 112 -1.84 3.84 0.53
CA HIS A 112 -3.04 3.39 -0.16
C HIS A 112 -2.69 2.75 -1.51
N ASP A 113 -3.38 1.67 -1.86
CA ASP A 113 -3.27 1.05 -3.19
C ASP A 113 -4.11 1.84 -4.21
N TYR A 114 -3.51 2.88 -4.80
CA TYR A 114 -4.20 3.73 -5.78
C TYR A 114 -4.27 3.05 -7.15
N THR A 115 -5.43 3.16 -7.81
CA THR A 115 -5.56 2.77 -9.22
C THR A 115 -4.76 3.73 -10.11
N ALA A 116 -4.40 3.29 -11.33
CA ALA A 116 -3.63 4.10 -12.27
C ALA A 116 -4.25 5.49 -12.53
N ARG A 117 -5.58 5.57 -12.63
CA ARG A 117 -6.32 6.83 -12.79
C ARG A 117 -6.11 7.79 -11.61
N LEU A 118 -6.16 7.29 -10.38
CA LEU A 118 -5.94 8.09 -9.18
C LEU A 118 -4.48 8.55 -9.05
N LEU A 119 -3.54 7.69 -9.44
CA LEU A 119 -2.13 8.08 -9.50
C LEU A 119 -1.92 9.24 -10.48
N LEU A 120 -2.55 9.20 -11.66
CA LEU A 120 -2.49 10.31 -12.63
C LEU A 120 -3.09 11.60 -12.06
N GLN A 121 -4.26 11.51 -11.43
CA GLN A 121 -4.89 12.67 -10.78
C GLN A 121 -3.99 13.25 -9.68
N ARG A 122 -3.47 12.41 -8.77
CA ARG A 122 -2.56 12.86 -7.69
C ARG A 122 -1.29 13.52 -8.25
N LYS A 123 -0.74 12.99 -9.34
CA LYS A 123 0.41 13.62 -10.03
C LYS A 123 0.05 15.02 -10.55
N ALA A 124 -1.12 15.20 -11.15
CA ALA A 124 -1.57 16.53 -11.60
C ALA A 124 -1.71 17.52 -10.43
N TYR A 125 -2.22 17.07 -9.27
CA TYR A 125 -2.34 17.91 -8.07
C TYR A 125 -1.02 18.16 -7.32
N ALA A 126 0.04 17.39 -7.58
CA ALA A 126 1.30 17.49 -6.86
C ALA A 126 1.97 18.88 -7.01
N GLY A 127 1.85 19.49 -8.20
CA GLY A 127 2.37 20.83 -8.46
C GLY A 127 1.68 21.90 -7.61
N VAL A 128 0.35 21.86 -7.53
CA VAL A 128 -0.45 22.78 -6.70
C VAL A 128 -0.10 22.60 -5.22
N LYS A 129 0.00 21.35 -4.75
CA LYS A 129 0.40 21.06 -3.35
C LYS A 129 1.78 21.63 -3.01
N LYS A 130 2.75 21.55 -3.94
CA LYS A 130 4.09 22.12 -3.75
C LYS A 130 4.05 23.65 -3.63
N ILE A 131 3.23 24.31 -4.44
CA ILE A 131 3.04 25.77 -4.38
C ILE A 131 2.42 26.17 -3.04
N LEU A 132 1.35 25.49 -2.61
CA LEU A 132 0.67 25.78 -1.35
C LEU A 132 1.59 25.58 -0.15
N LYS A 133 2.36 24.48 -0.11
CA LYS A 133 3.33 24.22 0.96
C LYS A 133 4.44 25.27 1.04
N ARG A 134 4.84 25.85 -0.10
CA ARG A 134 5.84 26.93 -0.13
C ARG A 134 5.27 28.28 0.32
N ARG A 135 4.00 28.57 -0.02
CA ARG A 135 3.34 29.85 0.31
C ARG A 135 2.86 29.90 1.76
N HIS A 136 2.43 28.75 2.29
CA HIS A 136 2.06 28.58 3.68
C HIS A 136 2.84 27.39 4.23
N PRO A 137 4.12 27.58 4.61
CA PRO A 137 4.78 26.57 5.42
C PRO A 137 3.93 26.39 6.67
N PHE A 138 3.35 25.20 6.84
CA PHE A 138 2.66 24.84 8.07
C PHE A 138 3.63 25.14 9.23
N SER A 139 3.33 26.18 10.01
CA SER A 139 3.96 26.38 11.30
C SER A 139 3.55 25.18 12.14
N ASP A 140 4.50 24.30 12.45
CA ASP A 140 4.34 23.33 13.54
C ASP A 140 4.21 24.13 14.83
N THR A 141 2.99 24.56 15.13
CA THR A 141 2.63 25.05 16.46
C THR A 141 2.14 23.84 17.23
N SER A 142 3.08 23.05 17.73
CA SER A 142 2.82 22.20 18.90
C SER A 142 2.97 23.08 20.13
N GLN A 143 1.83 23.48 20.70
CA GLN A 143 1.70 23.68 22.14
C GLN A 143 1.50 22.31 22.79
#